data_AF-A0A3N5QH91-F1
#
_entry.id   AF-A0A3N5QH91-F1
#
_cell.length_a   1.000
_cell.length_b   1.000
_cell.length_c   1.000
_cell.angle_alpha   90.00
_cell.angle_beta   90.00
_cell.angle_gamma   90.00
#
_symmetry.space_group_name_H-M   'P 1'
#
loop_
_entity.id
_entity.type
_entity.pdbx_description
1 polymer ?
#
loop_
_entity_poly.entity_id
_entity_poly.type
_entity_poly.pdbx_seq_one_letter_code
_entity_poly.pdbx_strand_id
1 'polypeptide(L)'
;MRLSLLLWSYIFIINIYPQQFELESIEFEGNEQFSASTLQSVLLSEETPGWFYQFLNSFTPLGAPPVYFDSSNIQIDIEALYGFYNANGFFEVEVDYKYEIDTV
;
A
#
# COMPACT_ATOMS: atom_id res chain seq x y z
N MET A 1 57.68 15.57 -7.88
CA MET A 1 56.63 16.58 -8.15
C MET A 1 55.82 16.07 -9.33
N ARG A 2 54.51 15.87 -9.30
CA ARG A 2 53.50 16.16 -8.29
C ARG A 2 52.36 15.18 -8.56
N LEU A 3 51.90 14.58 -7.48
CA LEU A 3 50.67 13.81 -7.38
C LEU A 3 49.51 14.67 -7.93
N SER A 4 49.07 14.42 -9.17
CA SER A 4 47.83 14.99 -9.70
C SER A 4 46.77 13.89 -9.80
N LEU A 5 46.65 13.12 -8.72
CA LEU A 5 45.51 12.26 -8.40
C LEU A 5 44.41 13.13 -7.76
N LEU A 6 43.91 14.10 -8.52
CA LEU A 6 42.79 14.93 -8.09
C LEU A 6 41.96 15.27 -9.31
N LEU A 7 41.19 14.31 -9.83
CA LEU A 7 39.97 14.53 -10.61
C LEU A 7 39.45 13.20 -11.17
N TRP A 8 39.22 12.20 -10.31
CA TRP A 8 38.31 11.13 -10.70
C TRP A 8 37.64 10.45 -9.52
N SER A 9 36.94 11.23 -8.71
CA SER A 9 35.79 10.69 -7.97
C SER A 9 34.55 11.31 -8.61
N TYR A 10 34.21 10.84 -9.81
CA TYR A 10 32.87 11.08 -10.34
C TYR A 10 31.93 10.29 -9.43
N ILE A 11 31.29 11.00 -8.49
CA ILE A 11 30.35 10.41 -7.55
C ILE A 11 29.21 9.86 -8.38
N PHE A 12 29.14 8.53 -8.45
CA PHE A 12 28.01 7.82 -9.01
C PHE A 12 26.87 7.92 -7.99
N ILE A 13 26.07 8.99 -8.08
CA ILE A 13 24.82 9.07 -7.34
C ILE A 13 23.87 8.10 -8.03
N ILE A 14 23.76 6.90 -7.48
CA ILE A 14 22.72 5.94 -7.88
C ILE A 14 21.40 6.57 -7.44
N ASN A 15 20.57 6.99 -8.40
CA ASN A 15 19.18 7.33 -8.11
C ASN A 15 18.46 6.02 -7.76
N ILE A 16 18.48 5.65 -6.48
CA ILE A 16 17.56 4.65 -5.95
C ILE A 16 16.21 5.35 -5.86
N TYR A 17 15.46 5.35 -6.96
CA TYR A 17 14.04 5.64 -6.88
C TYR A 17 13.40 4.49 -6.09
N PRO A 18 12.73 4.75 -4.96
CA PRO A 18 11.95 3.70 -4.32
C PRO A 18 10.93 3.22 -5.35
N GLN A 19 10.92 1.92 -5.65
CA GLN A 19 9.82 1.35 -6.44
C GLN A 19 8.56 1.48 -5.59
N GLN A 20 7.61 2.26 -6.08
CA GLN A 20 6.30 2.42 -5.47
C GLN A 20 5.36 1.44 -6.16
N PHE A 21 4.78 0.54 -5.37
CA PHE A 21 3.79 -0.42 -5.85
C PHE A 21 2.41 0.14 -5.56
N GLU A 22 1.54 0.22 -6.57
CA GLU A 22 0.14 0.58 -6.36
C GLU A 22 -0.57 -0.56 -5.64
N LEU A 23 -1.45 -0.22 -4.69
CA LEU A 23 -2.26 -1.23 -4.00
C LEU A 23 -3.45 -1.59 -4.88
N GLU A 24 -3.32 -2.60 -5.74
CA GLU A 24 -4.35 -2.92 -6.73
C GLU A 24 -5.62 -3.52 -6.11
N SER A 25 -5.45 -4.44 -5.15
CA SER A 25 -6.58 -5.17 -4.57
C SER A 25 -6.33 -5.58 -3.11
N ILE A 26 -7.39 -5.57 -2.32
CA ILE A 26 -7.47 -6.14 -0.97
C ILE A 26 -8.59 -7.18 -0.96
N GLU A 27 -8.23 -8.41 -0.63
CA GLU A 27 -9.17 -9.54 -0.56
C GLU A 27 -9.30 -10.04 0.87
N PHE A 28 -10.54 -10.40 1.25
CA PHE A 28 -10.84 -10.95 2.57
C PHE A 28 -11.27 -12.41 2.43
N GLU A 29 -10.50 -13.32 3.01
CA GLU A 29 -10.78 -14.75 3.05
C GLU A 29 -11.19 -15.20 4.45
N GLY A 30 -12.01 -16.25 4.56
CA GLY A 30 -12.40 -16.85 5.85
C GLY A 30 -13.44 -16.09 6.68
N ASN A 31 -13.83 -14.88 6.28
CA ASN A 31 -14.93 -14.15 6.91
C ASN A 31 -16.30 -14.51 6.28
N GLU A 32 -17.27 -14.85 7.12
CA GLU A 32 -18.66 -15.15 6.71
C GLU A 32 -19.68 -14.13 7.24
N GLN A 33 -19.27 -13.24 8.17
CA GLN A 33 -20.20 -12.41 8.93
C GLN A 33 -20.39 -11.02 8.33
N PHE A 34 -19.33 -10.41 7.81
CA PHE A 34 -19.34 -9.03 7.31
C PHE A 34 -19.10 -8.99 5.81
N SER A 35 -19.59 -7.95 5.13
CA SER A 35 -19.27 -7.77 3.72
C SER A 35 -17.83 -7.31 3.53
N ALA A 36 -17.19 -7.64 2.41
CA ALA A 36 -15.87 -7.13 2.07
C ALA A 36 -15.81 -5.59 2.11
N SER A 37 -16.85 -4.90 1.59
CA SER A 37 -16.96 -3.45 1.67
C SER A 37 -17.03 -2.91 3.10
N THR A 38 -17.65 -3.66 4.02
CA THR A 38 -17.68 -3.29 5.44
C THR A 38 -16.29 -3.39 6.04
N LEU A 39 -15.58 -4.50 5.81
CA LEU A 39 -14.22 -4.69 6.31
C LEU A 39 -13.26 -3.67 5.71
N GLN A 40 -13.37 -3.41 4.40
CA GLN A 40 -12.59 -2.40 3.70
C GLN A 40 -12.75 -1.01 4.34
N SER A 41 -13.96 -0.63 4.75
CA SER A 41 -14.21 0.67 5.39
C SER A 41 -13.58 0.84 6.76
N VAL A 42 -13.07 -0.24 7.36
CA VAL A 42 -12.37 -0.22 8.65
C VAL A 42 -10.86 -0.06 8.46
N LEU A 43 -10.33 -0.42 7.29
CA LEU A 43 -8.90 -0.38 7.02
C LEU A 43 -8.41 1.06 6.82
N LEU A 44 -7.14 1.29 7.16
CA LEU A 44 -6.38 2.46 6.74
C LEU A 44 -5.93 2.32 5.28
N SER A 45 -5.60 1.10 4.84
CA SER A 45 -5.21 0.85 3.45
C SER A 45 -6.40 0.98 2.49
N GLU A 46 -6.16 1.66 1.37
CA GLU A 46 -7.16 1.86 0.31
C GLU A 46 -6.62 1.35 -1.03
N GLU A 47 -7.48 0.65 -1.78
CA GLU A 47 -7.15 0.24 -3.14
C GLU A 47 -6.97 1.47 -4.04
N THR A 48 -6.07 1.34 -4.99
CA THR A 48 -5.85 2.33 -6.02
C THR A 48 -7.12 2.55 -6.86
N PRO A 49 -7.47 3.81 -7.15
CA PRO A 49 -8.55 4.10 -8.08
C PRO A 49 -8.29 3.49 -9.45
N GLY A 50 -9.34 2.97 -10.10
CA GLY A 50 -9.22 2.39 -11.43
C GLY A 50 -8.64 3.37 -12.47
N TRP A 51 -8.05 2.81 -13.53
CA TRP A 51 -7.29 3.55 -14.56
C TRP A 51 -7.99 4.80 -15.11
N PHE A 52 -9.32 4.78 -15.22
CA PHE A 52 -10.10 5.92 -15.73
C PHE A 52 -10.01 7.14 -14.79
N TYR A 53 -10.09 6.92 -13.47
CA TYR A 53 -9.97 8.00 -12.49
C TYR A 53 -8.54 8.55 -12.41
N GLN A 54 -7.55 7.68 -12.53
CA GLN A 54 -6.15 8.10 -12.64
C GLN A 54 -5.90 8.89 -13.93
N PHE A 55 -6.48 8.45 -15.04
CA PHE A 55 -6.43 9.17 -16.31
C PHE A 55 -7.05 10.57 -16.18
N LEU A 56 -8.24 10.69 -15.60
CA LEU A 56 -8.86 12.00 -15.32
C LEU A 56 -7.99 12.87 -14.42
N ASN A 57 -7.28 12.28 -13.44
CA ASN A 57 -6.40 13.00 -12.51
C ASN A 57 -5.19 13.61 -13.24
N SER A 58 -4.76 13.02 -14.35
CA SER A 58 -3.60 13.52 -15.11
C SER A 58 -3.84 14.87 -15.80
N PHE A 59 -5.11 15.25 -16.06
CA PHE A 59 -5.44 16.50 -16.75
C PHE A 59 -6.60 17.30 -16.13
N THR A 60 -7.29 16.78 -15.11
CA THR A 60 -8.36 17.47 -14.38
C THR A 60 -8.34 17.19 -12.88
N PRO A 61 -8.91 18.10 -12.05
CA PRO A 61 -9.14 17.84 -10.63
C PRO A 61 -10.26 16.83 -10.32
N LEU A 62 -10.92 16.25 -11.33
CA LEU A 62 -12.07 15.34 -11.16
C LEU A 62 -11.66 13.87 -11.05
N GLY A 63 -10.38 13.56 -11.21
CA GLY A 63 -9.85 12.21 -11.04
C GLY A 63 -9.41 11.92 -9.60
N ALA A 64 -8.77 10.78 -9.42
CA ALA A 64 -8.13 10.38 -8.17
C ALA A 64 -6.70 9.88 -8.44
N PRO A 65 -5.71 10.26 -7.60
CA PRO A 65 -4.34 9.79 -7.75
C PRO A 65 -4.21 8.30 -7.39
N PRO A 66 -3.16 7.62 -7.85
CA PRO A 66 -2.84 6.27 -7.40
C PRO A 66 -2.56 6.24 -5.88
N VAL A 67 -2.93 5.14 -5.25
CA VAL A 67 -2.67 4.83 -3.83
C VAL A 67 -1.62 3.72 -3.76
N TYR A 68 -0.54 4.00 -3.04
CA TYR A 68 0.59 3.10 -2.96
C TYR A 68 0.53 2.20 -1.73
N PHE A 69 0.98 0.96 -1.91
CA PHE A 69 1.15 0.00 -0.84
C PHE A 69 2.19 0.48 0.17
N ASP A 70 1.81 0.50 1.45
CA ASP A 70 2.71 0.72 2.57
C ASP A 70 2.58 -0.46 3.55
N SER A 71 3.62 -1.28 3.63
CA SER A 71 3.64 -2.44 4.53
C SER A 71 3.46 -2.08 6.01
N SER A 72 3.74 -0.83 6.40
CA SER A 72 3.54 -0.38 7.78
C SER A 72 2.05 -0.24 8.14
N ASN A 73 1.17 -0.08 7.14
CA ASN A 73 -0.28 -0.03 7.36
C ASN A 73 -0.86 -1.39 7.72
N ILE A 74 -0.22 -2.50 7.31
CA ILE A 74 -0.73 -3.87 7.56
C ILE A 74 -1.00 -4.09 9.06
N GLN A 75 -0.09 -3.68 9.93
CA GLN A 75 -0.26 -3.87 11.37
C GLN A 75 -1.44 -3.02 11.90
N ILE A 76 -1.61 -1.81 11.37
CA ILE A 76 -2.70 -0.90 11.73
C ILE A 76 -4.04 -1.50 11.28
N ASP A 77 -4.08 -2.04 10.07
CA ASP A 77 -5.25 -2.69 9.46
C ASP A 77 -5.67 -3.93 10.25
N ILE A 78 -4.71 -4.77 10.66
CA ILE A 78 -4.97 -5.94 11.51
C ILE A 78 -5.58 -5.52 12.84
N GLU A 79 -5.02 -4.50 13.49
CA GLU A 79 -5.55 -3.97 14.76
C GLU A 79 -6.96 -3.38 14.59
N ALA A 80 -7.21 -2.68 13.48
CA ALA A 80 -8.51 -2.12 13.15
C ALA A 80 -9.57 -3.22 12.96
N LEU A 81 -9.23 -4.29 12.23
CA LEU A 81 -10.09 -5.46 12.08
C LEU A 81 -10.35 -6.12 13.44
N TYR A 82 -9.30 -6.38 14.23
CA TYR A 82 -9.43 -6.96 15.56
C TYR A 82 -10.39 -6.14 16.44
N GLY A 83 -10.21 -4.81 16.46
CA GLY A 83 -11.06 -3.89 17.20
C GLY A 83 -12.51 -3.91 16.71
N PHE A 84 -12.73 -3.93 15.40
CA PHE A 84 -14.06 -4.01 14.79
C PHE A 84 -14.78 -5.32 15.15
N TYR A 85 -14.12 -6.46 15.04
CA TYR A 85 -14.69 -7.76 15.42
C TYR A 85 -14.99 -7.84 16.91
N ASN A 86 -14.06 -7.38 17.76
CA ASN A 86 -14.23 -7.35 19.21
C ASN A 86 -15.44 -6.49 19.63
N ALA A 87 -15.58 -5.30 19.03
CA ALA A 87 -16.71 -4.40 19.25
C ALA A 87 -18.07 -5.02 18.83
N ASN A 88 -18.04 -6.03 17.96
CA ASN A 88 -19.21 -6.78 17.52
C ASN A 88 -19.36 -8.16 18.20
N GLY A 89 -18.62 -8.42 19.28
CA GLY A 89 -18.77 -9.61 20.13
C GLY A 89 -17.94 -10.83 19.70
N PHE A 90 -17.03 -10.68 18.74
CA PHE A 90 -16.12 -11.73 18.31
C PHE A 90 -14.77 -11.55 19.01
N PHE A 91 -14.56 -12.24 20.14
CA PHE A 91 -13.41 -12.03 21.01
C PHE A 91 -12.18 -12.90 20.67
N GLU A 92 -12.39 -13.99 19.93
CA GLU A 92 -11.36 -14.99 19.60
C GLU A 92 -11.01 -14.95 18.10
N VAL A 93 -11.14 -13.79 17.46
CA VAL A 93 -10.80 -13.64 16.03
C VAL A 93 -9.30 -13.71 15.85
N GLU A 94 -8.84 -14.45 14.85
CA GLU A 94 -7.46 -14.42 14.39
C GLU A 94 -7.44 -13.76 13.01
N VAL A 95 -6.49 -12.84 12.82
CA VAL A 95 -6.32 -12.11 11.55
C VAL A 95 -4.90 -12.37 11.07
N ASP A 96 -4.80 -13.12 9.98
CA ASP A 96 -3.55 -13.31 9.25
C ASP A 96 -3.53 -12.42 8.01
N TYR A 97 -2.33 -12.14 7.49
CA TYR A 97 -2.18 -11.37 6.27
C TYR A 97 -1.17 -12.03 5.33
N LYS A 98 -1.35 -11.74 4.04
CA LYS A 98 -0.40 -12.03 2.98
C LYS A 98 -0.50 -10.90 1.96
N TYR A 99 0.62 -10.54 1.37
CA TYR A 99 0.64 -9.66 0.21
C TYR A 99 1.54 -10.25 -0.86
N GLU A 100 1.22 -9.97 -2.11
CA GLU A 100 2.02 -10.33 -3.28
C GLU A 100 2.37 -9.05 -4.03
N ILE A 101 3.60 -8.97 -4.53
CA ILE A 101 4.07 -7.85 -5.33
C ILE A 101 4.24 -8.37 -6.75
N ASP A 102 3.43 -7.85 -7.68
CA ASP A 102 3.63 -8.16 -9.10
C ASP A 102 4.87 -7.42 -9.61
N THR A 103 5.90 -8.21 -9.95
CA THR A 103 7.17 -7.70 -10.48
C THR A 103 7.32 -8.20 -11.90
N VAL A 104 6.52 -7.64 -12.81
CA VAL A 104 6.62 -7.91 -14.26
C VAL A 104 7.94 -7.36 -14.82
#